data_AF-A0A9P6CSU5-F1
#
_entry.id   AF-A0A9P6CSU5-F1
#
_cell.length_a   1.000
_cell.length_b   1.000
_cell.length_c   1.000
_cell.angle_alpha   90.00
_cell.angle_beta   90.00
_cell.angle_gamma   90.00
#
_symmetry.space_group_name_H-M   'P 1'
#
loop_
_entity.id
_entity.type
_entity.pdbx_description
1 polymer ?
#
loop_
_entity_poly.entity_id
_entity_poly.type
_entity_poly.pdbx_seq_one_letter_code
_entity_poly.pdbx_strand_id
1 'polypeptide(L)'
;DDAILIRVLKQQKDLGNTSGAGWKQQVWHAVAAALSTSEASKGAPKTAAKCSDHWSNVSLKKNFMDVHALRTASGFGWDDGRKLVTASESIWQDKIARMPQAKQWKTTPFPLYDDIDYLVHSVVATG
;
A
#
# COMPACT_ATOMS: atom_id res chain seq x y z
N ASP A 1 -9.56 -7.80 0.86
CA ASP A 1 -8.27 -8.45 1.16
C ASP A 1 -7.19 -7.48 1.58
N ASP A 2 -6.89 -6.46 0.77
CA ASP A 2 -5.81 -5.49 1.06
C ASP A 2 -5.99 -4.76 2.39
N ALA A 3 -7.20 -4.28 2.69
CA ALA A 3 -7.50 -3.61 3.95
C ALA A 3 -7.23 -4.50 5.19
N ILE A 4 -7.45 -5.81 5.08
CA ILE A 4 -7.19 -6.76 6.18
C ILE A 4 -5.69 -6.98 6.34
N LEU A 5 -4.98 -7.16 5.21
CA LEU A 5 -3.52 -7.28 5.21
C LEU A 5 -2.88 -6.05 5.87
N ILE A 6 -3.26 -4.86 5.44
CA ILE A 6 -2.75 -3.59 5.99
C ILE A 6 -3.09 -3.46 7.48
N ARG A 7 -4.33 -3.76 7.88
CA ARG A 7 -4.74 -3.72 9.30
C ARG A 7 -3.89 -4.64 10.17
N VAL A 8 -3.66 -5.88 9.74
CA VAL A 8 -2.87 -6.85 10.51
C VAL A 8 -1.40 -6.44 10.53
N LEU A 9 -0.85 -5.93 9.43
CA LEU A 9 0.51 -5.39 9.41
C LEU A 9 0.68 -4.22 10.37
N LYS A 10 -0.29 -3.31 10.47
CA LYS A 10 -0.28 -2.23 11.47
C LYS A 10 -0.24 -2.78 12.90
N GLN A 11 -1.12 -3.74 13.22
CA GLN A 11 -1.10 -4.38 14.54
C GLN A 11 0.24 -5.06 14.85
N GLN A 12 0.83 -5.76 13.88
CA GLN A 12 2.13 -6.41 14.06
C GLN A 12 3.26 -5.38 14.21
N LYS A 13 3.12 -4.19 13.62
CA LYS A 13 4.04 -3.07 13.81
C LYS A 13 3.94 -2.47 15.21
N ASP A 14 2.74 -2.25 15.71
CA ASP A 14 2.50 -1.78 17.08
C ASP A 14 3.03 -2.78 18.13
N LEU A 15 3.00 -4.07 17.82
CA LEU A 15 3.56 -5.15 18.65
C LEU A 15 5.09 -5.26 18.57
N GLY A 16 5.78 -4.42 17.78
CA GLY A 16 7.24 -4.47 17.62
C GLY A 16 7.73 -5.68 16.81
N ASN A 17 6.85 -6.37 16.08
CA ASN A 17 7.20 -7.52 15.25
C ASN A 17 7.69 -7.15 13.84
N THR A 18 8.08 -5.90 13.63
CA THR A 18 8.81 -5.48 12.43
C THR A 18 10.28 -5.89 12.56
N SER A 19 10.96 -6.16 11.45
CA SER A 19 12.41 -6.20 11.41
C SER A 19 12.90 -4.93 10.74
N GLY A 20 14.08 -4.43 11.12
CA GLY A 20 14.69 -3.25 10.46
C GLY A 20 14.91 -3.41 8.95
N ALA A 21 14.75 -4.63 8.41
CA ALA A 21 14.84 -4.95 6.99
C ALA A 21 13.51 -5.43 6.35
N GLY A 22 12.40 -5.47 7.10
CA GLY A 22 11.11 -5.95 6.58
C GLY A 22 10.20 -6.58 7.64
N TRP A 23 9.50 -7.64 7.26
CA TRP A 23 8.53 -8.33 8.13
C TRP A 23 8.98 -9.76 8.42
N LYS A 24 8.86 -10.21 9.68
CA LYS A 24 9.17 -11.59 10.07
C LYS A 24 8.17 -12.57 9.46
N GLN A 25 8.59 -13.82 9.23
CA GLN A 25 7.70 -14.87 8.69
C GLN A 25 6.42 -15.07 9.51
N GLN A 26 6.52 -14.97 10.84
CA GLN A 26 5.38 -15.07 11.76
C GLN A 26 4.31 -13.99 11.51
N VAL A 27 4.70 -12.80 11.08
CA VAL A 27 3.76 -11.72 10.72
C VAL A 27 2.90 -12.17 9.53
N TRP A 28 3.52 -12.79 8.52
CA TRP A 28 2.80 -13.31 7.36
C TRP A 28 1.86 -14.46 7.71
N HIS A 29 2.20 -15.29 8.70
CA HIS A 29 1.28 -16.31 9.23
C HIS A 29 0.07 -15.69 9.91
N ALA A 30 0.25 -14.60 10.69
CA ALA A 30 -0.85 -13.88 11.30
C ALA A 30 -1.77 -13.22 10.26
N VAL A 31 -1.20 -12.61 9.21
CA VAL A 31 -1.94 -12.03 8.08
C VAL A 31 -2.74 -13.12 7.35
N ALA A 32 -2.11 -14.25 7.03
CA ALA A 32 -2.76 -15.39 6.40
C ALA A 32 -3.93 -15.94 7.23
N ALA A 33 -3.74 -16.06 8.55
CA ALA A 33 -4.81 -16.50 9.46
C ALA A 33 -5.99 -15.51 9.48
N ALA A 34 -5.72 -14.21 9.62
CA ALA A 34 -6.75 -13.17 9.64
C ALA A 34 -7.50 -13.03 8.30
N LEU A 35 -6.82 -13.27 7.18
CA LEU A 35 -7.46 -13.34 5.87
C LEU A 35 -8.32 -14.59 5.74
N SER A 36 -7.87 -15.72 6.28
CA SER A 36 -8.63 -16.99 6.24
C SER A 36 -9.88 -16.98 7.12
N THR A 37 -9.87 -16.21 8.21
CA THR A 37 -11.05 -16.03 9.09
C THR A 37 -12.02 -14.97 8.60
N SER A 38 -11.62 -14.15 7.62
CA SER A 38 -12.51 -13.17 7.03
C SER A 38 -13.47 -13.83 6.04
N GLU A 39 -14.76 -13.62 6.24
CA GLU A 39 -15.87 -14.01 5.34
C GLU A 39 -15.68 -13.52 3.90
N ALA A 40 -14.77 -12.57 3.66
CA ALA A 40 -14.36 -12.11 2.33
C ALA A 40 -13.57 -13.17 1.53
N SER A 41 -13.02 -14.20 2.18
CA SER A 41 -12.22 -15.24 1.54
C SER A 41 -13.09 -16.40 1.04
N LYS A 42 -13.95 -16.14 0.06
CA LYS A 42 -14.67 -17.20 -0.69
C LYS A 42 -13.76 -17.92 -1.71
N GLY A 43 -12.65 -18.49 -1.25
CA GLY A 43 -11.82 -19.36 -2.09
C GLY A 43 -10.32 -19.29 -1.80
N ALA A 44 -9.73 -20.48 -1.75
CA ALA A 44 -8.32 -20.84 -1.59
C ALA A 44 -7.63 -20.38 -0.28
N PRO A 45 -6.84 -21.26 0.39
CA PRO A 45 -6.07 -20.87 1.56
C PRO A 45 -5.02 -19.82 1.17
N LYS A 46 -5.19 -18.60 1.67
CA LYS A 46 -4.19 -17.53 1.52
C LYS A 46 -3.00 -17.88 2.41
N THR A 47 -1.92 -18.37 1.80
CA THR A 47 -0.70 -18.75 2.53
C THR A 47 0.11 -17.53 2.94
N ALA A 48 0.95 -17.67 3.97
CA ALA A 48 1.88 -16.63 4.41
C ALA A 48 2.76 -16.12 3.24
N ALA A 49 3.22 -17.03 2.37
CA ALA A 49 3.97 -16.68 1.17
C ALA A 49 3.16 -15.80 0.22
N LYS A 50 1.88 -16.10 -0.02
CA LYS A 50 1.01 -15.27 -0.88
C LYS A 50 0.79 -13.88 -0.27
N CYS A 51 0.71 -13.77 1.05
CA CYS A 51 0.55 -12.49 1.75
C CYS A 51 1.83 -11.66 1.69
N SER A 52 2.99 -12.28 1.91
CA SER A 52 4.28 -11.62 1.77
C SER A 52 4.55 -11.22 0.33
N ASP A 53 4.13 -12.03 -0.63
CA ASP A 53 4.21 -11.75 -2.06
C ASP A 53 3.30 -10.58 -2.43
N HIS A 54 2.05 -10.57 -1.96
CA HIS A 54 1.14 -9.46 -2.23
C HIS A 54 1.61 -8.11 -1.66
N TRP A 55 2.29 -8.15 -0.51
CA TRP A 55 2.93 -6.97 0.10
C TRP A 55 4.25 -6.58 -0.58
N SER A 56 5.16 -7.54 -0.76
CA SER A 56 6.55 -7.32 -1.19
C SER A 56 6.70 -7.35 -2.71
N ASN A 57 6.02 -8.29 -3.34
CA ASN A 57 6.04 -8.53 -4.77
C ASN A 57 5.06 -7.56 -5.44
N VAL A 58 5.58 -6.37 -5.74
CA VAL A 58 5.22 -5.59 -6.94
C VAL A 58 3.84 -4.92 -6.96
N SER A 59 2.83 -5.29 -6.17
CA SER A 59 1.51 -4.63 -6.24
C SER A 59 1.35 -3.47 -5.26
N LEU A 60 1.28 -3.73 -3.95
CA LEU A 60 0.95 -2.67 -2.97
C LEU A 60 2.06 -1.63 -2.83
N LYS A 61 3.33 -2.06 -2.65
CA LYS A 61 4.46 -1.14 -2.51
C LYS A 61 4.72 -0.34 -3.80
N LYS A 62 4.60 -0.98 -4.96
CA LYS A 62 4.78 -0.29 -6.25
C LYS A 62 3.65 0.70 -6.52
N ASN A 63 2.40 0.32 -6.27
CA ASN A 63 1.25 1.22 -6.38
C ASN A 63 1.41 2.42 -5.46
N PHE A 64 1.82 2.18 -4.21
CA PHE A 64 2.16 3.24 -3.28
C PHE A 64 3.29 4.13 -3.81
N MET A 65 4.40 3.56 -4.30
CA MET A 65 5.50 4.34 -4.86
C MET A 65 5.09 5.15 -6.10
N ASP A 66 4.24 4.60 -6.97
CA ASP A 66 3.71 5.30 -8.13
C ASP A 66 2.84 6.49 -7.69
N VAL A 67 1.91 6.27 -6.75
CA VAL A 67 1.06 7.34 -6.19
C VAL A 67 1.89 8.36 -5.41
N HIS A 68 2.89 7.93 -4.65
CA HIS A 68 3.78 8.78 -3.89
C HIS A 68 4.66 9.64 -4.82
N ALA A 69 5.17 9.08 -5.92
CA ALA A 69 5.91 9.81 -6.94
C ALA A 69 5.03 10.82 -7.69
N LEU A 70 3.74 10.52 -7.88
CA LEU A 70 2.78 11.49 -8.40
C LEU A 70 2.53 12.61 -7.39
N ARG A 71 2.23 12.29 -6.13
CA ARG A 71 1.96 13.27 -5.08
C ARG A 71 3.16 14.18 -4.76
N THR A 72 4.38 13.68 -4.90
CA THR A 72 5.61 14.46 -4.70
C THR A 72 6.08 15.19 -5.96
N ALA A 73 5.45 14.95 -7.12
CA ALA A 73 5.76 15.67 -8.35
C ALA A 73 5.16 17.09 -8.34
N SER A 74 5.89 18.04 -8.91
CA SER A 74 5.42 19.41 -9.06
C SER A 74 4.14 19.47 -9.91
N GLY A 75 3.15 20.27 -9.46
CA GLY A 75 1.85 20.43 -10.13
C GLY A 75 0.82 19.36 -9.78
N PHE A 76 1.18 18.36 -8.98
CA PHE A 76 0.25 17.39 -8.42
C PHE A 76 -0.10 17.75 -6.97
N GLY A 77 -1.34 17.43 -6.61
CA GLY A 77 -1.90 17.55 -5.28
C GLY A 77 -2.56 16.24 -4.86
N TRP A 78 -3.20 16.28 -3.69
CA TRP A 78 -3.88 15.15 -3.08
C TRP A 78 -5.24 15.59 -2.56
N ASP A 79 -6.30 14.89 -2.95
CA ASP A 79 -7.64 15.02 -2.39
C ASP A 79 -7.79 14.00 -1.27
N ASP A 80 -7.78 14.48 -0.02
CA ASP A 80 -7.85 13.59 1.15
C ASP A 80 -9.23 12.94 1.31
N GLY A 81 -10.30 13.63 0.90
CA GLY A 81 -11.66 13.10 0.99
C GLY A 81 -11.91 11.95 0.01
N ARG A 82 -11.32 12.04 -1.18
CA ARG A 82 -11.39 10.98 -2.21
C ARG A 82 -10.21 10.01 -2.16
N LYS A 83 -9.17 10.34 -1.39
CA LYS A 83 -7.87 9.64 -1.37
C LYS A 83 -7.33 9.46 -2.80
N LEU A 84 -7.32 10.56 -3.56
CA LEU A 84 -7.03 10.56 -5.00
C LEU A 84 -5.99 11.63 -5.35
N VAL A 85 -5.14 11.34 -6.31
CA VAL A 85 -4.20 12.31 -6.86
C VAL A 85 -4.95 13.34 -7.70
N THR A 86 -4.72 14.62 -7.43
CA THR A 86 -5.32 15.73 -8.18
C THR A 86 -4.26 16.49 -8.97
N ALA A 87 -4.57 16.89 -10.20
CA ALA A 87 -3.71 17.77 -11.00
C ALA A 87 -4.52 18.30 -12.18
N SER A 88 -4.03 19.36 -12.83
CA SER A 88 -4.60 19.86 -14.08
C SER A 88 -4.40 18.88 -15.23
N GLU A 89 -5.27 18.94 -16.25
CA GLU A 89 -5.20 18.03 -17.40
C GLU A 89 -3.84 18.09 -18.13
N SER A 90 -3.28 19.29 -18.27
CA SER A 90 -1.95 19.48 -18.87
C SER A 90 -0.84 18.76 -18.12
N ILE A 91 -0.87 18.79 -16.77
CA ILE A 91 0.11 18.12 -15.92
C ILE A 91 -0.06 16.59 -16.02
N TRP A 92 -1.30 16.10 -16.05
CA TRP A 92 -1.58 14.68 -16.28
C TRP A 92 -1.09 14.23 -17.65
N GLN A 93 -1.27 15.00 -18.72
CA GLN A 93 -0.80 14.64 -20.05
C GLN A 93 0.74 14.53 -20.12
N ASP A 94 1.47 15.49 -19.58
CA ASP A 94 2.94 15.41 -19.53
C ASP A 94 3.42 14.20 -18.73
N LYS A 95 2.80 13.96 -17.56
CA LYS A 95 3.16 12.81 -16.72
C LYS A 95 2.82 11.48 -17.39
N ILE A 96 1.64 11.34 -18.00
CA ILE A 96 1.20 10.11 -18.68
C ILE A 96 2.09 9.83 -19.91
N ALA A 97 2.57 10.88 -20.60
CA ALA A 97 3.52 10.71 -21.69
C ALA A 97 4.85 10.07 -21.25
N ARG A 98 5.30 10.37 -20.01
CA ARG A 98 6.51 9.79 -19.42
C ARG A 98 6.25 8.50 -18.63
N MET A 99 5.05 8.36 -18.07
CA MET A 99 4.63 7.26 -17.19
C MET A 99 3.19 6.83 -17.53
N PRO A 100 3.00 6.02 -18.58
CA PRO A 100 1.66 5.63 -19.04
C PRO A 100 0.82 4.94 -17.96
N GLN A 101 1.44 4.17 -17.07
CA GLN A 101 0.73 3.50 -15.98
C GLN A 101 0.12 4.49 -14.96
N ALA A 102 0.59 5.74 -14.90
CA ALA A 102 0.06 6.75 -13.99
C ALA A 102 -1.40 7.10 -14.30
N LYS A 103 -1.85 6.87 -15.55
CA LYS A 103 -3.21 7.18 -16.01
C LYS A 103 -4.28 6.53 -15.13
N GLN A 104 -4.03 5.34 -14.58
CA GLN A 104 -4.99 4.66 -13.69
C GLN A 104 -5.26 5.49 -12.43
N TRP A 105 -4.25 6.18 -11.88
CA TRP A 105 -4.35 6.95 -10.64
C TRP A 105 -5.11 8.26 -10.77
N LYS A 106 -5.51 8.64 -12.00
CA LYS A 106 -6.38 9.79 -12.25
C LYS A 106 -7.82 9.55 -11.76
N THR A 107 -8.26 8.29 -11.78
CA THR A 107 -9.63 7.90 -11.41
C THR A 107 -9.67 6.85 -10.30
N THR A 108 -8.55 6.19 -10.02
CA THR A 108 -8.48 5.13 -9.01
C THR A 108 -8.12 5.73 -7.64
N PRO A 109 -9.06 5.77 -6.68
CA PRO A 109 -8.74 6.18 -5.32
C PRO A 109 -7.80 5.17 -4.66
N PHE A 110 -6.89 5.67 -3.84
CA PHE A 110 -5.93 4.86 -3.09
C PHE A 110 -6.11 5.10 -1.58
N PRO A 111 -7.21 4.58 -0.98
CA PRO A 111 -7.55 4.86 0.42
C PRO A 111 -6.55 4.28 1.42
N LEU A 112 -5.76 3.29 1.00
CA LEU A 112 -4.72 2.66 1.81
C LEU A 112 -3.40 3.45 1.80
N TYR A 113 -3.35 4.63 1.17
CA TYR A 113 -2.13 5.44 1.07
C TYR A 113 -1.49 5.71 2.43
N ASP A 114 -2.26 6.31 3.34
CA ASP A 114 -1.77 6.72 4.67
C ASP A 114 -1.33 5.52 5.51
N ASP A 115 -2.07 4.42 5.41
CA ASP A 115 -1.72 3.19 6.12
C ASP A 115 -0.42 2.58 5.58
N ILE A 116 -0.23 2.55 4.25
CA ILE A 116 1.01 2.03 3.64
C ILE A 116 2.18 2.98 3.91
N ASP A 117 1.95 4.29 3.87
CA ASP A 117 2.96 5.30 4.23
C ASP A 117 3.46 5.09 5.66
N TYR A 118 2.53 4.90 6.60
CA TYR A 118 2.86 4.56 7.98
C TYR A 118 3.67 3.25 8.07
N LEU A 119 3.34 2.23 7.29
CA LEU A 119 4.07 0.96 7.30
C LEU A 119 5.48 1.08 6.69
N VAL A 120 5.64 1.86 5.61
CA VAL A 120 6.88 1.98 4.81
C VAL A 120 7.84 3.05 5.33
N HIS A 121 7.34 4.24 5.66
CA HIS A 121 8.17 5.40 6.04
C HIS A 121 8.35 5.58 7.54
N SER A 122 7.53 4.93 8.37
CA SER A 122 7.76 4.92 9.81
C SER A 122 8.89 3.92 10.15
N VAL A 123 10.12 4.31 9.83
CA VAL A 123 11.25 4.12 10.75
C VAL A 123 11.03 5.19 11.81
N VAL A 124 10.18 4.91 12.79
CA VAL A 124 10.31 5.63 14.06
C VAL A 124 11.64 5.14 14.63
N ALA A 125 12.66 5.95 14.39
CA ALA A 125 13.75 6.09 15.32
C ALA A 125 13.09 6.36 16.68
N THR A 126 13.01 5.33 17.50
CA THR A 126 12.80 5.48 18.93
C THR A 126 14.02 6.26 19.43
N GLY A 127 13.81 7.56 19.68
CA GLY A 127 14.70 8.34 20.55
C GLY A 127 14.58 7.85 21.98
#